data_AF-Q7X377-F1
#
_entry.id   AF-Q7X377-F1
#
_cell.length_a   1.000
_cell.length_b   1.000
_cell.length_c   1.000
_cell.angle_alpha   90.00
_cell.angle_beta   90.00
_cell.angle_gamma   90.00
#
_symmetry.space_group_name_H-M   'P 1'
#
loop_
_entity.id
_entity.type
_entity.pdbx_description
1 polymer ?
#
loop_
_entity_poly.entity_id
_entity_poly.type
_entity_poly.pdbx_seq_one_letter_code
_entity_poly.pdbx_strand_id
1 'polypeptide(L)'
;MHVLLHRRVSGRVSARRAGVSAAFAQSRRLNFMRRPVLLIAVLALAPAAPGATPSAPAASGPASASQRGAERGRGPAPAIEAQREAPVTPQQMKAAIDRLGTIDYAVRSAAARTVRRAPVGTAIPALLDAVAGHADGYVRFRALVLLSGFNDTRTRDVMAGVLTAPNDRLRAVAYAYFEHNPDPQMLPRLLDALDREESEFVRPALTRALAAYGGDSRVRDVLTGLVLKGQDFFRSVVIEALGDYKAAYALKVITDVAKLEGPLQDDAVVALGKIGDKRSLETLAPLQRTASRNLQPSIASAICLLGINCSSHQAYLVKSLRFGIDTIGFQELLRASASGLAALAISGDASAASALIEAGGPSRDPARAAIALALGAVALRNTPLMLKVLESRADPKPAIALLGEAFDMLEEDLQEERFFVLVRRGYWAAPESSTARKIAGALIQTLDF
;
A
#
# COMPACT_ATOMS: atom_id res chain seq x y z
N MET A 1 -3.14 -7.86 2.26
CA MET A 1 -1.87 -7.38 1.65
C MET A 1 -0.61 -8.14 2.06
N HIS A 2 -0.32 -8.41 3.35
CA HIS A 2 0.82 -9.27 3.73
C HIS A 2 0.79 -10.67 3.08
N VAL A 3 -0.43 -11.21 2.87
CA VAL A 3 -0.65 -12.47 2.12
C VAL A 3 -0.30 -12.33 0.62
N LEU A 4 -0.48 -11.14 0.03
CA LEU A 4 -0.19 -10.88 -1.40
C LEU A 4 1.29 -10.58 -1.65
N LEU A 5 2.00 -10.06 -0.65
CA LEU A 5 3.42 -9.72 -0.76
C LEU A 5 4.34 -10.91 -0.44
N HIS A 6 3.93 -11.89 0.40
CA HIS A 6 4.87 -12.85 0.99
C HIS A 6 4.52 -14.36 1.08
N ARG A 7 3.63 -15.02 0.28
CA ARG A 7 3.81 -16.47 -0.07
C ARG A 7 2.75 -17.22 -0.89
N ARG A 8 3.27 -18.34 -1.44
CA ARG A 8 2.63 -19.58 -1.93
C ARG A 8 1.58 -20.17 -0.98
N VAL A 9 0.45 -20.59 -1.56
CA VAL A 9 -0.38 -21.68 -1.02
C VAL A 9 0.25 -23.01 -1.47
N SER A 10 0.73 -23.84 -0.53
CA SER A 10 1.16 -25.21 -0.80
C SER A 10 -0.02 -26.16 -0.66
N GLY A 11 -0.41 -26.84 -1.74
CA GLY A 11 -1.37 -27.94 -1.72
C GLY A 11 -1.97 -28.23 -3.09
N ARG A 12 -1.54 -29.32 -3.73
CA ARG A 12 -2.24 -29.89 -4.90
C ARG A 12 -3.65 -30.31 -4.47
N VAL A 13 -4.67 -29.65 -4.99
CA VAL A 13 -6.04 -30.19 -5.08
C VAL A 13 -6.57 -29.90 -6.48
N SER A 14 -7.04 -30.93 -7.16
CA SER A 14 -7.61 -30.82 -8.50
C SER A 14 -8.96 -30.11 -8.51
N ALA A 15 -9.11 -29.18 -9.45
CA ALA A 15 -10.31 -28.62 -10.08
C ALA A 15 -11.71 -28.84 -9.44
N ARG A 16 -12.40 -27.73 -9.14
CA ARG A 16 -13.75 -27.44 -9.68
C ARG A 16 -14.11 -25.96 -9.48
N ARG A 17 -14.68 -25.35 -10.52
CA ARG A 17 -15.27 -24.00 -10.50
C ARG A 17 -16.36 -23.94 -9.42
N ALA A 18 -16.27 -22.96 -8.54
CA ALA A 18 -17.41 -22.43 -7.80
C ALA A 18 -17.16 -20.95 -7.57
N GLY A 19 -17.88 -20.10 -8.31
CA GLY A 19 -17.98 -18.68 -7.98
C GLY A 19 -18.95 -18.49 -6.84
N VAL A 20 -18.56 -17.74 -5.82
CA VAL A 20 -19.50 -17.13 -4.86
C VAL A 20 -18.98 -15.75 -4.46
N SER A 21 -19.91 -14.80 -4.54
CA SER A 21 -19.85 -13.39 -4.20
C SER A 21 -19.58 -13.15 -2.71
N ALA A 22 -18.77 -12.15 -2.38
CA ALA A 22 -18.53 -11.69 -1.01
C ALA A 22 -19.62 -10.68 -0.61
N ALA A 23 -20.64 -11.12 0.11
CA ALA A 23 -21.57 -10.25 0.82
C ALA A 23 -22.09 -10.93 2.09
N PHE A 24 -21.89 -10.25 3.23
CA PHE A 24 -22.51 -10.45 4.54
C PHE A 24 -22.28 -11.77 5.29
N ALA A 25 -21.59 -11.68 6.44
CA ALA A 25 -21.83 -12.56 7.58
C ALA A 25 -21.65 -11.79 8.89
N GLN A 26 -22.73 -11.17 9.37
CA GLN A 26 -22.92 -10.85 10.78
C GLN A 26 -23.14 -12.15 11.55
N SER A 27 -22.36 -12.38 12.59
CA SER A 27 -22.48 -13.55 13.46
C SER A 27 -23.68 -13.40 14.41
N ARG A 28 -24.67 -14.28 14.27
CA ARG A 28 -25.63 -14.61 15.34
C ARG A 28 -25.49 -16.09 15.68
N ARG A 29 -25.21 -16.36 16.96
CA ARG A 29 -25.27 -17.69 17.59
C ARG A 29 -26.73 -18.17 17.63
N LEU A 30 -26.95 -19.48 17.42
CA LEU A 30 -27.90 -20.31 18.20
C LEU A 30 -27.78 -21.81 17.85
N ASN A 31 -27.92 -22.63 18.89
CA ASN A 31 -27.82 -24.09 18.92
C ASN A 31 -29.10 -24.82 18.44
N PHE A 32 -28.93 -26.14 18.24
CA PHE A 32 -29.90 -27.26 18.37
C PHE A 32 -30.51 -27.93 17.11
N MET A 33 -30.10 -29.21 16.96
CA MET A 33 -30.84 -30.45 16.61
C MET A 33 -31.48 -30.71 15.22
N ARG A 34 -30.88 -31.72 14.56
CA ARG A 34 -31.43 -32.97 13.99
C ARG A 34 -32.59 -32.96 12.96
N ARG A 35 -32.17 -33.41 11.76
CA ARG A 35 -32.74 -34.43 10.83
C ARG A 35 -33.53 -33.98 9.57
N PRO A 36 -33.45 -34.78 8.48
CA PRO A 36 -33.46 -34.32 7.08
C PRO A 36 -34.76 -34.68 6.34
N VAL A 37 -34.94 -34.25 5.07
CA VAL A 37 -35.53 -35.04 3.96
C VAL A 37 -35.64 -34.28 2.61
N LEU A 38 -35.28 -35.05 1.56
CA LEU A 38 -35.61 -35.06 0.12
C LEU A 38 -35.31 -33.91 -0.88
N LEU A 39 -34.49 -34.31 -1.87
CA LEU A 39 -34.47 -33.90 -3.28
C LEU A 39 -35.82 -34.16 -3.99
N ILE A 40 -36.20 -33.26 -4.90
CA ILE A 40 -36.88 -33.61 -6.16
C ILE A 40 -36.26 -32.78 -7.29
N ALA A 41 -35.80 -33.47 -8.33
CA ALA A 41 -35.35 -32.92 -9.61
C ALA A 41 -36.47 -33.12 -10.65
N VAL A 42 -36.70 -32.13 -11.51
CA VAL A 42 -37.44 -32.32 -12.78
C VAL A 42 -36.72 -31.56 -13.89
N LEU A 43 -36.25 -32.34 -14.88
CA LEU A 43 -35.79 -31.91 -16.20
C LEU A 43 -36.99 -31.78 -17.14
N ALA A 44 -36.96 -30.80 -18.06
CA ALA A 44 -37.71 -30.86 -19.32
C ALA A 44 -37.00 -30.03 -20.41
N LEU A 45 -37.10 -30.51 -21.65
CA LEU A 45 -36.29 -30.21 -22.84
C LEU A 45 -36.70 -28.94 -23.62
N ALA A 46 -35.76 -28.48 -24.47
CA ALA A 46 -35.80 -27.39 -25.47
C ALA A 46 -36.70 -27.68 -26.71
N PRO A 47 -36.83 -26.78 -27.73
CA PRO A 47 -35.80 -26.54 -28.77
C PRO A 47 -35.75 -25.10 -29.36
N ALA A 48 -35.06 -24.93 -30.50
CA ALA A 48 -34.25 -23.78 -30.94
C ALA A 48 -34.81 -22.88 -32.09
N ALA A 49 -34.30 -21.61 -32.11
CA ALA A 49 -33.81 -20.76 -33.25
C ALA A 49 -34.77 -20.27 -34.38
N PRO A 50 -34.39 -19.32 -35.29
CA PRO A 50 -33.49 -18.13 -35.24
C PRO A 50 -34.03 -16.86 -36.01
N GLY A 51 -33.23 -15.78 -36.06
CA GLY A 51 -33.25 -14.70 -37.09
C GLY A 51 -33.32 -13.27 -36.49
N ALA A 52 -32.74 -12.19 -37.02
CA ALA A 52 -31.86 -11.92 -38.16
C ALA A 52 -31.32 -10.47 -37.99
N THR A 53 -30.13 -10.17 -38.53
CA THR A 53 -29.57 -8.82 -38.70
C THR A 53 -29.84 -8.28 -40.11
N PRO A 54 -29.84 -6.96 -40.29
CA PRO A 54 -29.15 -6.34 -41.45
C PRO A 54 -28.49 -5.00 -41.04
N SER A 55 -27.61 -4.31 -41.78
CA SER A 55 -26.85 -4.46 -43.03
C SER A 55 -26.03 -3.16 -43.19
N ALA A 56 -24.81 -3.25 -43.74
CA ALA A 56 -24.09 -2.10 -44.33
C ALA A 56 -24.58 -1.85 -45.77
N PRO A 57 -24.20 -0.73 -46.43
CA PRO A 57 -23.10 -0.86 -47.41
C PRO A 57 -22.18 0.37 -47.59
N ALA A 58 -21.08 0.13 -48.29
CA ALA A 58 -20.03 1.06 -48.68
C ALA A 58 -20.29 1.76 -50.04
N ALA A 59 -19.64 2.89 -50.29
CA ALA A 59 -19.39 3.42 -51.63
C ALA A 59 -18.11 4.29 -51.66
N SER A 60 -17.44 4.28 -52.81
CA SER A 60 -16.05 4.71 -53.06
C SER A 60 -15.94 5.84 -54.10
N GLY A 61 -15.07 6.84 -53.81
CA GLY A 61 -14.31 7.68 -54.77
C GLY A 61 -15.02 8.86 -55.49
N PRO A 62 -14.31 9.84 -56.10
CA PRO A 62 -12.86 9.92 -56.36
C PRO A 62 -12.16 11.27 -55.97
N ALA A 63 -10.88 11.37 -56.32
CA ALA A 63 -9.89 12.38 -55.96
C ALA A 63 -10.02 13.77 -56.64
N SER A 64 -9.48 14.80 -55.99
CA SER A 64 -8.92 16.00 -56.64
C SER A 64 -7.82 16.63 -55.76
N ALA A 65 -6.78 17.12 -56.44
CA ALA A 65 -5.59 17.72 -55.86
C ALA A 65 -5.75 19.23 -55.65
N SER A 66 -5.14 19.82 -54.62
CA SER A 66 -4.32 21.04 -54.75
C SER A 66 -3.71 21.47 -53.42
N GLN A 67 -2.49 22.01 -53.53
CA GLN A 67 -1.65 22.59 -52.51
C GLN A 67 -2.29 23.82 -51.82
N ARG A 68 -1.99 24.02 -50.54
CA ARG A 68 -1.26 25.21 -50.04
C ARG A 68 -1.04 25.15 -48.53
N GLY A 69 0.19 25.46 -48.14
CA GLY A 69 0.58 25.61 -46.75
C GLY A 69 -0.14 26.78 -46.07
N ALA A 70 -0.40 26.60 -44.80
CA ALA A 70 -0.65 27.69 -43.86
C ALA A 70 -0.17 27.23 -42.50
N GLU A 71 1.01 27.71 -42.12
CA GLU A 71 1.49 27.74 -40.75
C GLU A 71 0.40 28.33 -39.86
N ARG A 72 -0.15 27.52 -38.95
CA ARG A 72 -0.92 28.04 -37.82
C ARG A 72 -0.05 27.88 -36.59
N GLY A 73 0.39 29.02 -36.07
CA GLY A 73 1.17 29.14 -34.86
C GLY A 73 0.56 28.31 -33.73
N ARG A 74 1.42 27.52 -33.09
CA ARG A 74 1.13 26.94 -31.78
C ARG A 74 0.96 28.10 -30.80
N GLY A 75 -0.29 28.48 -30.55
CA GLY A 75 -0.62 29.24 -29.36
C GLY A 75 -0.14 28.46 -28.12
N PRO A 76 0.32 29.14 -27.07
CA PRO A 76 0.72 28.46 -25.84
C PRO A 76 -0.46 27.66 -25.29
N ALA A 77 -0.19 26.42 -24.88
CA ALA A 77 -1.16 25.59 -24.18
C ALA A 77 -1.74 26.37 -22.99
N PRO A 78 -3.06 26.27 -22.71
CA PRO A 78 -3.66 27.05 -21.65
C PRO A 78 -3.00 26.67 -20.32
N ALA A 79 -2.46 27.68 -19.66
CA ALA A 79 -2.11 27.60 -18.25
C ALA A 79 -3.36 27.16 -17.49
N ILE A 80 -3.19 26.27 -16.51
CA ILE A 80 -4.24 25.94 -15.55
C ILE A 80 -4.44 27.18 -14.68
N GLU A 81 -5.17 28.16 -15.19
CA GLU A 81 -5.79 29.18 -14.35
C GLU A 81 -6.74 28.43 -13.42
N ALA A 82 -6.47 28.50 -12.12
CA ALA A 82 -7.35 28.01 -11.10
C ALA A 82 -8.70 28.75 -11.23
N GLN A 83 -9.63 28.17 -11.98
CA GLN A 83 -11.04 28.46 -11.82
C GLN A 83 -11.32 28.24 -10.33
N ARG A 84 -11.53 29.33 -9.58
CA ARG A 84 -11.96 29.26 -8.19
C ARG A 84 -13.35 28.62 -8.20
N GLU A 85 -13.39 27.30 -8.12
CA GLU A 85 -14.60 26.54 -7.86
C GLU A 85 -15.29 27.19 -6.65
N ALA A 86 -16.60 27.44 -6.77
CA ALA A 86 -17.38 28.04 -5.69
C ALA A 86 -17.19 27.22 -4.40
N PRO A 87 -17.16 27.85 -3.21
CA PRO A 87 -16.96 27.13 -1.96
C PRO A 87 -18.00 26.02 -1.79
N VAL A 88 -17.54 24.80 -1.49
CA VAL A 88 -18.41 23.64 -1.28
C VAL A 88 -19.41 23.94 -0.17
N THR A 89 -20.71 23.83 -0.48
CA THR A 89 -21.78 24.05 0.51
C THR A 89 -21.87 22.89 1.51
N PRO A 90 -22.47 23.08 2.70
CA PRO A 90 -22.67 21.98 3.65
C PRO A 90 -23.45 20.79 3.06
N GLN A 91 -24.42 21.05 2.18
CA GLN A 91 -25.19 20.00 1.50
C GLN A 91 -24.32 19.22 0.49
N GLN A 92 -23.49 19.92 -0.29
CA GLN A 92 -22.53 19.27 -1.19
C GLN A 92 -21.48 18.47 -0.42
N MET A 93 -21.02 18.99 0.72
CA MET A 93 -20.10 18.28 1.62
C MET A 93 -20.73 16.98 2.15
N LYS A 94 -21.97 17.05 2.66
CA LYS A 94 -22.70 15.86 3.10
C LYS A 94 -22.85 14.84 1.96
N ALA A 95 -23.27 15.30 0.78
CA ALA A 95 -23.44 14.41 -0.38
C ALA A 95 -22.11 13.77 -0.83
N ALA A 96 -20.99 14.48 -0.72
CA ALA A 96 -19.67 13.93 -0.98
C ALA A 96 -19.31 12.86 0.08
N ILE A 97 -19.51 13.14 1.36
CA ILE A 97 -19.28 12.18 2.45
C ILE A 97 -20.11 10.91 2.26
N ASP A 98 -21.40 11.03 1.96
CA ASP A 98 -22.30 9.90 1.73
C ASP A 98 -21.82 9.01 0.55
N ARG A 99 -21.06 9.58 -0.39
CA ARG A 99 -20.48 8.88 -1.56
C ARG A 99 -19.08 8.32 -1.32
N LEU A 100 -18.46 8.51 -0.16
CA LEU A 100 -17.13 7.93 0.13
C LEU A 100 -17.15 6.39 0.19
N GLY A 101 -18.32 5.78 0.39
CA GLY A 101 -18.48 4.33 0.45
C GLY A 101 -19.06 3.68 -0.79
N THR A 102 -19.23 4.43 -1.88
CA THR A 102 -19.69 3.83 -3.14
C THR A 102 -18.66 2.86 -3.72
N ILE A 103 -19.15 1.81 -4.39
CA ILE A 103 -18.33 0.81 -5.07
C ILE A 103 -17.64 1.43 -6.30
N ASP A 104 -18.34 2.32 -7.00
CA ASP A 104 -17.81 3.00 -8.19
C ASP A 104 -16.58 3.84 -7.83
N TYR A 105 -15.43 3.46 -8.40
CA TYR A 105 -14.16 4.12 -8.12
C TYR A 105 -14.19 5.61 -8.46
N ALA A 106 -14.70 5.98 -9.63
CA ALA A 106 -14.71 7.37 -10.09
C ALA A 106 -15.58 8.25 -9.19
N VAL A 107 -16.76 7.76 -8.77
CA VAL A 107 -17.64 8.49 -7.85
C VAL A 107 -17.00 8.63 -6.47
N ARG A 108 -16.37 7.57 -5.96
CA ARG A 108 -15.68 7.58 -4.65
C ARG A 108 -14.49 8.54 -4.63
N SER A 109 -13.68 8.53 -5.68
CA SER A 109 -12.49 9.39 -5.81
C SER A 109 -12.88 10.86 -5.99
N ALA A 110 -13.92 11.15 -6.79
CA ALA A 110 -14.46 12.49 -6.91
C ALA A 110 -15.01 13.02 -5.57
N ALA A 111 -15.72 12.19 -4.81
CA ALA A 111 -16.19 12.52 -3.47
C ALA A 111 -15.04 12.87 -2.51
N ALA A 112 -14.01 12.02 -2.45
CA ALA A 112 -12.82 12.27 -1.63
C ALA A 112 -12.11 13.57 -2.03
N ARG A 113 -11.99 13.84 -3.33
CA ARG A 113 -11.43 15.09 -3.87
C ARG A 113 -12.23 16.32 -3.43
N THR A 114 -13.56 16.27 -3.51
CA THR A 114 -14.43 17.35 -3.03
C THR A 114 -14.18 17.62 -1.55
N VAL A 115 -14.11 16.59 -0.72
CA VAL A 115 -13.83 16.73 0.71
C VAL A 115 -12.45 17.36 0.94
N ARG A 116 -11.39 16.85 0.31
CA ARG A 116 -10.00 17.31 0.47
C ARG A 116 -9.79 18.77 0.05
N ARG A 117 -10.56 19.28 -0.90
CA ARG A 117 -10.46 20.65 -1.44
C ARG A 117 -11.38 21.65 -0.74
N ALA A 118 -12.32 21.18 0.08
CA ALA A 118 -13.23 22.06 0.77
C ALA A 118 -12.52 22.90 1.85
N PRO A 119 -13.05 24.09 2.18
CA PRO A 119 -12.55 24.88 3.31
C PRO A 119 -12.54 24.07 4.61
N VAL A 120 -11.50 24.25 5.42
CA VAL A 120 -11.31 23.51 6.68
C VAL A 120 -12.51 23.66 7.64
N GLY A 121 -13.12 24.85 7.67
CA GLY A 121 -14.30 25.13 8.48
C GLY A 121 -15.57 24.39 8.05
N THR A 122 -15.62 23.89 6.82
CA THR A 122 -16.73 23.06 6.31
C THR A 122 -16.39 21.57 6.41
N ALA A 123 -15.17 21.19 6.03
CA ALA A 123 -14.76 19.79 5.96
C ALA A 123 -14.64 19.15 7.34
N ILE A 124 -13.97 19.80 8.29
CA ILE A 124 -13.67 19.18 9.58
C ILE A 124 -14.94 18.87 10.39
N PRO A 125 -15.89 19.81 10.59
CA PRO A 125 -17.13 19.48 11.32
C PRO A 125 -17.90 18.34 10.67
N ALA A 126 -18.04 18.36 9.33
CA ALA A 126 -18.76 17.32 8.61
C ALA A 126 -18.09 15.94 8.72
N LEU A 127 -16.75 15.88 8.69
CA LEU A 127 -16.00 14.65 8.88
C LEU A 127 -16.10 14.12 10.31
N LEU A 128 -16.05 15.00 11.32
CA LEU A 128 -16.25 14.63 12.72
C LEU A 128 -17.63 14.01 12.94
N ASP A 129 -18.68 14.66 12.41
CA ASP A 129 -20.06 14.16 12.47
C ASP A 129 -20.19 12.80 11.78
N ALA A 130 -19.56 12.65 10.60
CA ALA A 130 -19.57 11.39 9.85
C ALA A 130 -18.88 10.25 10.61
N VAL A 131 -17.71 10.49 11.19
CA VAL A 131 -17.00 9.48 12.01
C VAL A 131 -17.83 9.05 13.21
N ALA A 132 -18.48 10.01 13.87
CA ALA A 132 -19.28 9.76 15.07
C ALA A 132 -20.55 8.96 14.77
N GLY A 133 -21.29 9.31 13.71
CA GLY A 133 -22.69 8.90 13.57
C GLY A 133 -23.16 8.42 12.19
N HIS A 134 -22.30 8.38 11.16
CA HIS A 134 -22.76 7.92 9.84
C HIS A 134 -23.21 6.44 9.89
N ALA A 135 -24.36 6.13 9.28
CA ALA A 135 -24.95 4.79 9.35
C ALA A 135 -24.09 3.71 8.67
N ASP A 136 -23.42 4.07 7.57
CA ASP A 136 -22.46 3.20 6.88
C ASP A 136 -21.08 3.25 7.55
N GLY A 137 -20.66 2.12 8.11
CA GLY A 137 -19.35 1.96 8.75
C GLY A 137 -18.15 2.15 7.81
N TYR A 138 -18.30 1.89 6.51
CA TYR A 138 -17.24 2.15 5.54
C TYR A 138 -17.06 3.65 5.29
N VAL A 139 -18.15 4.41 5.20
CA VAL A 139 -18.10 5.88 5.12
C VAL A 139 -17.45 6.46 6.38
N ARG A 140 -17.79 5.96 7.58
CA ARG A 140 -17.11 6.37 8.84
C ARG A 140 -15.60 6.19 8.75
N PHE A 141 -15.17 5.03 8.23
CA PHE A 141 -13.75 4.72 8.04
C PHE A 141 -13.07 5.68 7.06
N ARG A 142 -13.67 5.91 5.89
CA ARG A 142 -13.11 6.84 4.90
C ARG A 142 -13.09 8.28 5.40
N ALA A 143 -14.11 8.69 6.14
CA ALA A 143 -14.14 10.01 6.79
C ALA A 143 -13.00 10.15 7.81
N LEU A 144 -12.72 9.11 8.61
CA LEU A 144 -11.60 9.13 9.57
C LEU A 144 -10.24 9.24 8.87
N VAL A 145 -10.04 8.52 7.77
CA VAL A 145 -8.83 8.63 6.94
C VAL A 145 -8.66 10.07 6.45
N LEU A 146 -9.69 10.65 5.83
CA LEU A 146 -9.61 12.02 5.31
C LEU A 146 -9.42 13.07 6.40
N LEU A 147 -10.04 12.90 7.57
CA LEU A 147 -9.88 13.78 8.73
C LEU A 147 -8.41 13.89 9.15
N SER A 148 -7.65 12.79 9.07
CA SER A 148 -6.22 12.78 9.41
C SER A 148 -5.39 13.75 8.54
N GLY A 149 -5.85 14.05 7.32
CA GLY A 149 -5.17 14.95 6.41
C GLY A 149 -5.35 16.44 6.71
N PHE A 150 -6.29 16.81 7.59
CA PHE A 150 -6.56 18.21 7.95
C PHE A 150 -5.73 18.73 9.12
N ASN A 151 -5.01 17.86 9.84
CA ASN A 151 -4.17 18.23 10.99
C ASN A 151 -4.93 19.01 12.09
N ASP A 152 -6.21 18.70 12.30
CA ASP A 152 -7.03 19.29 13.36
C ASP A 152 -6.66 18.67 14.72
N THR A 153 -6.56 19.49 15.77
CA THR A 153 -6.15 19.04 17.11
C THR A 153 -7.10 18.02 17.71
N ARG A 154 -8.38 18.05 17.36
CA ARG A 154 -9.38 17.06 17.83
C ARG A 154 -9.19 15.68 17.21
N THR A 155 -8.43 15.57 16.11
CA THR A 155 -8.15 14.29 15.44
C THR A 155 -7.57 13.28 16.42
N ARG A 156 -6.69 13.72 17.33
CA ARG A 156 -6.09 12.86 18.35
C ARG A 156 -7.15 12.19 19.23
N ASP A 157 -8.12 12.97 19.72
CA ASP A 157 -9.17 12.45 20.61
C ASP A 157 -10.17 11.56 19.87
N VAL A 158 -10.46 11.89 18.62
CA VAL A 158 -11.27 11.02 17.74
C VAL A 158 -10.59 9.67 17.53
N MET A 159 -9.30 9.68 17.18
CA MET A 159 -8.50 8.46 17.01
C MET A 159 -8.46 7.63 18.31
N ALA A 160 -8.25 8.27 19.45
CA ALA A 160 -8.30 7.62 20.75
C ALA A 160 -9.69 7.02 21.06
N GLY A 161 -10.76 7.70 20.67
CA GLY A 161 -12.15 7.25 20.88
C GLY A 161 -12.50 6.00 20.09
N VAL A 162 -12.02 5.88 18.85
CA VAL A 162 -12.37 4.75 17.96
C VAL A 162 -11.56 3.49 18.19
N LEU A 163 -10.56 3.48 19.09
CA LEU A 163 -9.77 2.27 19.42
C LEU A 163 -10.61 1.11 19.98
N THR A 164 -11.81 1.39 20.47
CA THR A 164 -12.76 0.38 20.98
C THR A 164 -13.99 0.23 20.07
N ALA A 165 -13.97 0.85 18.88
CA ALA A 165 -15.07 0.77 17.95
C ALA A 165 -15.28 -0.68 17.48
N PRO A 166 -16.54 -1.14 17.32
CA PRO A 166 -16.83 -2.45 16.74
C PRO A 166 -16.31 -2.61 15.30
N ASN A 167 -16.08 -1.49 14.60
CA ASN A 167 -15.55 -1.49 13.24
C ASN A 167 -14.01 -1.59 13.25
N ASP A 168 -13.52 -2.73 12.79
CA ASP A 168 -12.09 -3.05 12.66
C ASP A 168 -11.30 -2.02 11.86
N ARG A 169 -11.86 -1.48 10.78
CA ARG A 169 -11.17 -0.49 9.95
C ARG A 169 -10.93 0.83 10.69
N LEU A 170 -11.85 1.24 11.57
CA LEU A 170 -11.63 2.42 12.42
C LEU A 170 -10.50 2.19 13.41
N ARG A 171 -10.43 1.00 14.02
CA ARG A 171 -9.34 0.63 14.93
C ARG A 171 -8.00 0.61 14.21
N ALA A 172 -7.93 -0.01 13.02
CA ALA A 172 -6.71 -0.06 12.21
C ALA A 172 -6.17 1.33 11.87
N VAL A 173 -7.03 2.26 11.46
CA VAL A 173 -6.65 3.65 11.19
C VAL A 173 -6.14 4.35 12.45
N ALA A 174 -6.80 4.14 13.60
CA ALA A 174 -6.35 4.74 14.85
C ALA A 174 -4.99 4.20 15.32
N TYR A 175 -4.75 2.90 15.24
CA TYR A 175 -3.42 2.34 15.53
C TYR A 175 -2.35 2.91 14.60
N ALA A 176 -2.61 2.92 13.29
CA ALA A 176 -1.67 3.47 12.31
C ALA A 176 -1.45 5.00 12.48
N TYR A 177 -2.45 5.73 13.01
CA TYR A 177 -2.28 7.12 13.42
C TYR A 177 -1.30 7.23 14.61
N PHE A 178 -1.46 6.42 15.66
CA PHE A 178 -0.58 6.43 16.83
C PHE A 178 0.82 5.83 16.59
N GLU A 179 1.02 5.06 15.51
CA GLU A 179 2.36 4.71 15.00
C GLU A 179 3.15 5.97 14.58
N HIS A 180 2.45 6.94 13.98
CA HIS A 180 3.06 8.14 13.39
C HIS A 180 2.88 9.41 14.22
N ASN A 181 2.08 9.33 15.27
CA ASN A 181 1.86 10.36 16.27
C ASN A 181 1.99 9.72 17.66
N PRO A 182 3.21 9.30 18.08
CA PRO A 182 3.38 8.62 19.36
C PRO A 182 2.92 9.50 20.52
N ASP A 183 2.02 8.97 21.33
CA ASP A 183 1.46 9.61 22.51
C ASP A 183 1.68 8.67 23.71
N PRO A 184 2.64 8.96 24.61
CA PRO A 184 2.92 8.11 25.76
C PRO A 184 1.70 7.83 26.65
N GLN A 185 0.70 8.72 26.66
CA GLN A 185 -0.54 8.53 27.44
C GLN A 185 -1.41 7.41 26.86
N MET A 186 -1.25 7.10 25.57
CA MET A 186 -1.99 6.04 24.90
C MET A 186 -1.37 4.66 25.09
N LEU A 187 -0.09 4.58 25.49
CA LEU A 187 0.62 3.31 25.58
C LEU A 187 -0.08 2.26 26.47
N PRO A 188 -0.60 2.57 27.67
CA PRO A 188 -1.34 1.58 28.46
C PRO A 188 -2.55 1.00 27.72
N ARG A 189 -3.26 1.83 26.93
CA ARG A 189 -4.41 1.41 26.13
C ARG A 189 -4.00 0.55 24.94
N LEU A 190 -2.88 0.88 24.28
CA LEU A 190 -2.35 0.08 23.18
C LEU A 190 -1.88 -1.30 23.66
N LEU A 191 -1.22 -1.36 24.83
CA LEU A 191 -0.83 -2.63 25.45
C LEU A 191 -2.05 -3.47 25.84
N ASP A 192 -3.05 -2.88 26.49
CA ASP A 192 -4.31 -3.59 26.84
C ASP A 192 -5.05 -4.09 25.59
N ALA A 193 -5.02 -3.33 24.49
CA ALA A 193 -5.64 -3.74 23.23
C ALA A 193 -4.95 -4.96 22.60
N LEU A 194 -3.65 -5.17 22.82
CA LEU A 194 -2.92 -6.27 22.21
C LEU A 194 -3.43 -7.64 22.66
N ASP A 195 -3.90 -7.73 23.90
CA ASP A 195 -4.48 -8.95 24.47
C ASP A 195 -5.91 -9.22 24.01
N ARG A 196 -6.59 -8.23 23.43
CA ARG A 196 -8.02 -8.29 23.08
C ARG A 196 -8.32 -8.12 21.59
N GLU A 197 -7.34 -7.68 20.81
CA GLU A 197 -7.51 -7.47 19.37
C GLU A 197 -7.49 -8.81 18.64
N GLU A 198 -8.68 -9.34 18.37
CA GLU A 198 -8.88 -10.62 17.69
C GLU A 198 -8.77 -10.50 16.16
N SER A 199 -8.89 -9.30 15.59
CA SER A 199 -8.92 -9.13 14.15
C SER A 199 -7.51 -9.25 13.54
N GLU A 200 -7.31 -10.31 12.76
CA GLU A 200 -6.04 -10.57 12.06
C GLU A 200 -5.62 -9.45 11.12
N PHE A 201 -6.59 -8.64 10.64
CA PHE A 201 -6.35 -7.49 9.78
C PHE A 201 -5.96 -6.22 10.56
N VAL A 202 -6.27 -6.15 11.85
CA VAL A 202 -6.03 -4.97 12.70
C VAL A 202 -4.75 -5.12 13.51
N ARG A 203 -4.45 -6.35 13.95
CA ARG A 203 -3.25 -6.69 14.72
C ARG A 203 -1.94 -6.18 14.11
N PRO A 204 -1.75 -6.16 12.77
CA PRO A 204 -0.57 -5.56 12.16
C PRO A 204 -0.40 -4.08 12.49
N ALA A 205 -1.46 -3.29 12.37
CA ALA A 205 -1.43 -1.86 12.67
C ALA A 205 -1.12 -1.60 14.16
N LEU A 206 -1.73 -2.38 15.06
CA LEU A 206 -1.43 -2.29 16.50
C LEU A 206 0.02 -2.68 16.82
N THR A 207 0.53 -3.75 16.20
CA THR A 207 1.91 -4.22 16.39
C THR A 207 2.91 -3.15 15.96
N ARG A 208 2.70 -2.53 14.79
CA ARG A 208 3.52 -1.43 14.30
C ARG A 208 3.41 -0.20 15.18
N ALA A 209 2.21 0.14 15.64
CA ALA A 209 2.00 1.23 16.59
C ALA A 209 2.83 1.02 17.86
N LEU A 210 2.78 -0.17 18.47
CA LEU A 210 3.59 -0.51 19.63
C LEU A 210 5.09 -0.46 19.35
N ALA A 211 5.55 -0.90 18.17
CA ALA A 211 6.97 -0.84 17.82
C ALA A 211 7.54 0.59 17.83
N ALA A 212 6.71 1.60 17.53
CA ALA A 212 7.06 3.02 17.67
C ALA A 212 7.36 3.46 19.11
N TYR A 213 6.92 2.68 20.12
CA TYR A 213 7.18 2.90 21.55
C TYR A 213 8.32 2.04 22.10
N GLY A 214 9.26 1.60 21.26
CA GLY A 214 10.40 0.74 21.65
C GLY A 214 11.34 1.31 22.74
N GLY A 215 11.11 2.55 23.20
CA GLY A 215 11.73 3.11 24.40
C GLY A 215 11.25 2.49 25.72
N ASP A 216 10.01 1.99 25.78
CA ASP A 216 9.39 1.44 26.99
C ASP A 216 9.69 -0.06 27.13
N SER A 217 10.14 -0.50 28.31
CA SER A 217 10.53 -1.90 28.56
C SER A 217 9.38 -2.88 28.38
N ARG A 218 8.14 -2.51 28.72
CA ARG A 218 6.98 -3.40 28.58
C ARG A 218 6.72 -3.73 27.11
N VAL A 219 6.88 -2.73 26.24
CA VAL A 219 6.79 -2.92 24.78
C VAL A 219 7.88 -3.87 24.30
N ARG A 220 9.12 -3.69 24.77
CA ARG A 220 10.24 -4.56 24.40
C ARG A 220 9.97 -6.01 24.77
N ASP A 221 9.52 -6.25 26.00
CA ASP A 221 9.25 -7.59 26.51
C ASP A 221 8.15 -8.27 25.69
N VAL A 222 7.04 -7.54 25.47
CA VAL A 222 5.89 -8.03 24.71
C VAL A 222 6.27 -8.34 23.26
N LEU A 223 6.85 -7.40 22.52
CA LEU A 223 7.17 -7.61 21.11
C LEU A 223 8.24 -8.67 20.90
N THR A 224 9.23 -8.77 21.79
CA THR A 224 10.24 -9.85 21.75
C THR A 224 9.59 -11.22 21.92
N GLY A 225 8.65 -11.35 22.86
CA GLY A 225 7.90 -12.59 23.06
C GLY A 225 7.04 -12.99 21.85
N LEU A 226 6.52 -12.01 21.10
CA LEU A 226 5.69 -12.26 19.93
C LEU A 226 6.46 -12.75 18.69
N VAL A 227 7.78 -12.57 18.62
CA VAL A 227 8.60 -13.07 17.50
C VAL A 227 8.47 -14.60 17.34
N LEU A 228 8.28 -15.32 18.44
CA LEU A 228 8.18 -16.79 18.46
C LEU A 228 6.77 -17.32 18.72
N LYS A 229 5.77 -16.44 18.88
CA LYS A 229 4.41 -16.82 19.29
C LYS A 229 3.39 -16.50 18.21
N GLY A 230 2.53 -17.48 17.91
CA GLY A 230 1.41 -17.32 16.99
C GLY A 230 1.72 -17.80 15.56
N GLN A 231 0.86 -17.45 14.62
CA GLN A 231 0.97 -17.86 13.23
C GLN A 231 2.05 -17.08 12.49
N ASP A 232 2.67 -17.69 11.47
CA ASP A 232 3.82 -17.10 10.78
C ASP A 232 3.50 -15.75 10.14
N PHE A 233 2.31 -15.54 9.57
CA PHE A 233 1.96 -14.24 9.00
C PHE A 233 1.99 -13.13 10.07
N PHE A 234 1.60 -13.41 11.31
CA PHE A 234 1.62 -12.43 12.40
C PHE A 234 3.05 -12.21 12.90
N ARG A 235 3.83 -13.29 13.02
CA ARG A 235 5.25 -13.23 13.41
C ARG A 235 6.08 -12.44 12.41
N SER A 236 5.79 -12.59 11.11
CA SER A 236 6.38 -11.81 10.01
C SER A 236 6.19 -10.30 10.24
N VAL A 237 4.96 -9.86 10.57
CA VAL A 237 4.70 -8.44 10.88
C VAL A 237 5.50 -7.95 12.09
N VAL A 238 5.58 -8.75 13.15
CA VAL A 238 6.35 -8.40 14.34
C VAL A 238 7.83 -8.22 13.98
N ILE A 239 8.41 -9.17 13.24
CA ILE A 239 9.81 -9.13 12.79
C ILE A 239 10.06 -7.90 11.90
N GLU A 240 9.17 -7.63 10.94
CA GLU A 240 9.28 -6.47 10.05
C GLU A 240 9.23 -5.17 10.84
N ALA A 241 8.25 -5.01 11.74
CA ALA A 241 8.10 -3.82 12.57
C ALA A 241 9.34 -3.60 13.45
N LEU A 242 9.86 -4.65 14.09
CA LEU A 242 11.09 -4.58 14.88
C LEU A 242 12.31 -4.16 14.02
N GLY A 243 12.38 -4.66 12.78
CA GLY A 243 13.38 -4.23 11.80
C GLY A 243 13.26 -2.74 11.47
N ASP A 244 12.07 -2.29 11.06
CA ASP A 244 11.78 -0.91 10.67
C ASP A 244 12.10 0.10 11.79
N TYR A 245 11.76 -0.25 13.03
CA TYR A 245 12.01 0.56 14.22
C TYR A 245 13.39 0.33 14.85
N LYS A 246 14.27 -0.40 14.16
CA LYS A 246 15.66 -0.67 14.56
C LYS A 246 15.78 -1.19 15.98
N ALA A 247 14.90 -2.13 16.34
CA ALA A 247 14.75 -2.67 17.69
C ALA A 247 15.94 -3.54 18.11
N ALA A 248 17.05 -2.92 18.52
CA ALA A 248 18.27 -3.61 18.92
C ALA A 248 18.07 -4.63 20.07
N TYR A 249 17.06 -4.42 20.92
CA TYR A 249 16.69 -5.36 21.99
C TYR A 249 16.21 -6.72 21.47
N ALA A 250 15.69 -6.79 20.24
CA ALA A 250 15.19 -8.02 19.62
C ALA A 250 16.25 -8.75 18.76
N LEU A 251 17.48 -8.22 18.68
CA LEU A 251 18.53 -8.72 17.80
C LEU A 251 18.75 -10.23 17.95
N LYS A 252 18.83 -10.72 19.20
CA LYS A 252 19.09 -12.12 19.48
C LYS A 252 17.96 -13.01 18.94
N VAL A 253 16.70 -12.71 19.26
CA VAL A 253 15.58 -13.57 18.87
C VAL A 253 15.38 -13.55 17.35
N ILE A 254 15.60 -12.42 16.69
CA ILE A 254 15.54 -12.32 15.22
C ILE A 254 16.70 -13.09 14.57
N THR A 255 17.88 -13.07 15.18
CA THR A 255 19.03 -13.87 14.74
C THR A 255 18.72 -15.36 14.81
N ASP A 256 18.05 -15.81 15.88
CA ASP A 256 17.64 -17.20 16.04
C ASP A 256 16.65 -17.61 14.94
N VAL A 257 15.70 -16.73 14.56
CA VAL A 257 14.77 -16.97 13.44
C VAL A 257 15.50 -16.99 12.09
N ALA A 258 16.45 -16.08 11.83
CA ALA A 258 17.18 -16.00 10.56
C ALA A 258 18.00 -17.26 10.23
N LYS A 259 18.38 -18.03 11.27
CA LYS A 259 19.11 -19.31 11.12
C LYS A 259 18.21 -20.48 10.77
N LEU A 260 16.89 -20.35 10.93
CA LEU A 260 15.93 -21.41 10.63
C LEU A 260 15.44 -21.28 9.19
N GLU A 261 15.59 -22.34 8.41
CA GLU A 261 14.93 -22.40 7.09
C GLU A 261 13.42 -22.45 7.29
N GLY A 262 12.70 -21.54 6.63
CA GLY A 262 11.25 -21.48 6.81
C GLY A 262 10.59 -20.21 6.30
N PRO A 263 9.34 -19.99 6.72
CA PRO A 263 8.53 -18.86 6.27
C PRO A 263 8.96 -17.47 6.65
N LEU A 264 9.79 -17.35 7.68
CA LEU A 264 10.17 -16.07 8.28
C LEU A 264 11.64 -15.71 8.05
N GLN A 265 12.37 -16.57 7.32
CA GLN A 265 13.81 -16.45 7.23
C GLN A 265 14.22 -15.17 6.48
N ASP A 266 13.55 -14.87 5.37
CA ASP A 266 13.75 -13.66 4.58
C ASP A 266 13.42 -12.39 5.38
N ASP A 267 12.29 -12.37 6.09
CA ASP A 267 11.89 -11.24 6.93
C ASP A 267 12.90 -11.01 8.06
N ALA A 268 13.33 -12.08 8.74
CA ALA A 268 14.32 -12.00 9.81
C ALA A 268 15.68 -11.52 9.29
N VAL A 269 16.13 -12.03 8.15
CA VAL A 269 17.38 -11.58 7.50
C VAL A 269 17.34 -10.10 7.19
N VAL A 270 16.27 -9.60 6.56
CA VAL A 270 16.12 -8.17 6.25
C VAL A 270 16.03 -7.34 7.53
N ALA A 271 15.29 -7.81 8.54
CA ALA A 271 15.18 -7.12 9.83
C ALA A 271 16.53 -6.97 10.53
N LEU A 272 17.41 -7.98 10.50
CA LEU A 272 18.80 -7.85 11.01
C LEU A 272 19.56 -6.72 10.32
N GLY A 273 19.42 -6.60 9.00
CA GLY A 273 20.00 -5.49 8.23
C GLY A 273 19.44 -4.14 8.65
N LYS A 274 18.11 -4.02 8.75
CA LYS A 274 17.42 -2.78 9.16
C LYS A 274 17.76 -2.35 10.58
N ILE A 275 17.92 -3.29 11.51
CA ILE A 275 18.40 -3.02 12.88
C ILE A 275 19.78 -2.35 12.86
N GLY A 276 20.62 -2.67 11.89
CA GLY A 276 21.89 -1.98 11.67
C GLY A 276 23.03 -2.44 12.58
N ASP A 277 22.82 -3.47 13.40
CA ASP A 277 23.86 -4.02 14.27
C ASP A 277 24.81 -4.92 13.46
N LYS A 278 26.08 -4.49 13.36
CA LYS A 278 27.12 -5.18 12.58
C LYS A 278 27.43 -6.59 13.09
N ARG A 279 27.10 -6.93 14.35
CA ARG A 279 27.20 -8.31 14.86
C ARG A 279 26.36 -9.29 14.05
N SER A 280 25.30 -8.82 13.39
CA SER A 280 24.50 -9.63 12.47
C SER A 280 25.32 -10.26 11.35
N LEU A 281 26.48 -9.68 10.98
CA LEU A 281 27.36 -10.21 9.95
C LEU A 281 27.86 -11.63 10.28
N GLU A 282 28.03 -11.95 11.57
CA GLU A 282 28.42 -13.29 12.03
C GLU A 282 27.38 -14.35 11.63
N THR A 283 26.12 -13.96 11.43
CA THR A 283 25.04 -14.83 10.93
C THR A 283 24.83 -14.69 9.42
N LEU A 284 24.87 -13.46 8.89
CA LEU A 284 24.60 -13.20 7.47
C LEU A 284 25.68 -13.76 6.53
N ALA A 285 26.97 -13.68 6.91
CA ALA A 285 28.06 -14.14 6.03
C ALA A 285 28.07 -15.67 5.84
N PRO A 286 27.87 -16.53 6.87
CA PRO A 286 27.66 -17.96 6.66
C PRO A 286 26.42 -18.28 5.83
N LEU A 287 25.30 -17.59 6.09
CA LEU A 287 24.07 -17.76 5.31
C LEU A 287 24.30 -17.43 3.84
N GLN A 288 25.03 -16.36 3.51
CA GLN A 288 25.33 -15.99 2.13
C GLN A 288 25.97 -17.12 1.31
N ARG A 289 26.78 -17.98 1.95
CA ARG A 289 27.47 -19.08 1.26
C ARG A 289 26.57 -20.28 0.97
N THR A 290 25.51 -20.46 1.75
CA THR A 290 24.70 -21.69 1.77
C THR A 290 23.24 -21.46 1.36
N ALA A 291 22.77 -20.23 1.46
CA ALA A 291 21.39 -19.85 1.22
C ALA A 291 20.93 -20.13 -0.21
N SER A 292 19.67 -20.54 -0.32
CA SER A 292 19.00 -20.70 -1.61
C SER A 292 19.04 -19.40 -2.42
N ARG A 293 19.02 -19.53 -3.75
CA ARG A 293 18.98 -18.39 -4.69
C ARG A 293 17.90 -17.36 -4.35
N ASN A 294 16.76 -17.77 -3.81
CA ASN A 294 15.66 -16.86 -3.50
C ASN A 294 15.88 -16.06 -2.21
N LEU A 295 16.72 -16.54 -1.28
CA LEU A 295 17.08 -15.83 -0.05
C LEU A 295 18.28 -14.88 -0.25
N GLN A 296 19.10 -15.11 -1.28
CA GLN A 296 20.27 -14.29 -1.58
C GLN A 296 19.98 -12.79 -1.72
N PRO A 297 18.86 -12.33 -2.35
CA PRO A 297 18.51 -10.91 -2.35
C PRO A 297 18.29 -10.32 -0.95
N SER A 298 17.60 -11.03 -0.06
CA SER A 298 17.39 -10.58 1.32
C SER A 298 18.71 -10.47 2.09
N ILE A 299 19.63 -11.41 1.89
CA ILE A 299 20.97 -11.36 2.51
C ILE A 299 21.78 -10.19 1.95
N ALA A 300 21.74 -9.98 0.63
CA ALA A 300 22.45 -8.89 -0.02
C ALA A 300 21.93 -7.51 0.44
N SER A 301 20.62 -7.33 0.53
CA SER A 301 20.04 -6.09 1.06
C SER A 301 20.41 -5.90 2.54
N ALA A 302 20.33 -6.95 3.35
CA ALA A 302 20.70 -6.88 4.77
C ALA A 302 22.17 -6.47 4.98
N ILE A 303 23.11 -7.08 4.26
CA ILE A 303 24.55 -6.74 4.36
C ILE A 303 24.81 -5.30 3.86
N CYS A 304 24.15 -4.86 2.78
CA CYS A 304 24.23 -3.46 2.36
C CYS A 304 23.69 -2.50 3.44
N LEU A 305 22.56 -2.82 4.09
CA LEU A 305 21.97 -1.99 5.17
C LEU A 305 22.92 -1.85 6.37
N LEU A 306 23.80 -2.83 6.62
CA LEU A 306 24.87 -2.73 7.61
C LEU A 306 26.04 -1.81 7.17
N GLY A 307 25.98 -1.26 5.96
CA GLY A 307 27.02 -0.43 5.35
C GLY A 307 28.21 -1.24 4.80
N ILE A 308 28.03 -2.52 4.51
CA ILE A 308 29.13 -3.42 4.11
C ILE A 308 29.01 -3.72 2.62
N ASN A 309 30.05 -3.33 1.85
CA ASN A 309 30.16 -3.57 0.41
C ASN A 309 28.87 -3.27 -0.38
N CYS A 310 28.15 -2.21 0.00
CA CYS A 310 26.78 -2.00 -0.49
C CYS A 310 26.70 -1.91 -2.02
N SER A 311 27.65 -1.21 -2.68
CA SER A 311 27.66 -1.08 -4.14
C SER A 311 27.64 -2.44 -4.86
N SER A 312 28.36 -3.44 -4.34
CA SER A 312 28.38 -4.78 -4.93
C SER A 312 27.08 -5.54 -4.69
N HIS A 313 26.52 -5.43 -3.48
CA HIS A 313 25.25 -6.06 -3.14
C HIS A 313 24.07 -5.44 -3.91
N GLN A 314 24.06 -4.12 -4.07
CA GLN A 314 23.09 -3.43 -4.88
C GLN A 314 23.23 -3.81 -6.36
N ALA A 315 24.44 -3.86 -6.91
CA ALA A 315 24.67 -4.32 -8.28
C ALA A 315 24.16 -5.76 -8.49
N TYR A 316 24.36 -6.65 -7.51
CA TYR A 316 23.80 -7.98 -7.51
C TYR A 316 22.26 -7.98 -7.52
N LEU A 317 21.61 -7.15 -6.69
CA LEU A 317 20.16 -7.01 -6.65
C LEU A 317 19.60 -6.53 -7.98
N VAL A 318 20.20 -5.50 -8.59
CA VAL A 318 19.79 -4.97 -9.90
C VAL A 318 19.95 -6.02 -11.00
N LYS A 319 21.07 -6.74 -11.01
CA LYS A 319 21.32 -7.82 -11.98
C LYS A 319 20.30 -8.95 -11.82
N SER A 320 20.01 -9.35 -10.59
CA SER A 320 19.04 -10.41 -10.27
C SER A 320 17.61 -10.02 -10.62
N LEU A 321 17.25 -8.76 -10.37
CA LEU A 321 15.97 -8.18 -10.78
C LEU A 321 15.80 -8.28 -12.30
N ARG A 322 16.77 -7.75 -13.07
CA ARG A 322 16.74 -7.80 -14.55
C ARG A 322 16.69 -9.22 -15.09
N PHE A 323 17.50 -10.12 -14.55
CA PHE A 323 17.45 -11.53 -14.91
C PHE A 323 16.06 -12.15 -14.69
N GLY A 324 15.41 -11.84 -13.55
CA GLY A 324 14.06 -12.30 -13.25
C GLY A 324 12.98 -11.68 -14.15
N ILE A 325 13.21 -10.49 -14.70
CA ILE A 325 12.31 -9.84 -15.68
C ILE A 325 12.37 -10.62 -17.00
N ASP A 326 13.59 -10.95 -17.43
CA ASP A 326 13.84 -11.54 -18.75
C ASP A 326 13.64 -13.06 -18.77
N THR A 327 13.58 -13.72 -17.60
CA THR A 327 13.58 -15.18 -17.49
C THR A 327 12.33 -15.73 -16.80
N ILE A 328 11.49 -16.42 -17.57
CA ILE A 328 10.29 -17.10 -17.06
C ILE A 328 10.68 -18.15 -16.01
N GLY A 329 9.94 -18.21 -14.90
CA GLY A 329 10.16 -19.18 -13.81
C GLY A 329 10.98 -18.62 -12.64
N PHE A 330 11.47 -17.38 -12.74
CA PHE A 330 12.27 -16.71 -11.71
C PHE A 330 11.51 -15.58 -10.99
N GLN A 331 10.19 -15.66 -10.93
CA GLN A 331 9.33 -14.64 -10.31
C GLN A 331 9.58 -14.49 -8.80
N GLU A 332 9.95 -15.57 -8.10
CA GLU A 332 10.36 -15.49 -6.69
C GLU A 332 11.65 -14.67 -6.53
N LEU A 333 12.65 -14.91 -7.39
CA LEU A 333 13.91 -14.16 -7.38
C LEU A 333 13.67 -12.68 -7.74
N LEU A 334 12.80 -12.42 -8.71
CA LEU A 334 12.38 -11.07 -9.08
C LEU A 334 11.75 -10.35 -7.89
N ARG A 335 10.76 -10.96 -7.23
CA ARG A 335 10.08 -10.37 -6.06
C ARG A 335 11.05 -10.11 -4.91
N ALA A 336 11.94 -11.06 -4.61
CA ALA A 336 12.95 -10.90 -3.58
C ALA A 336 13.96 -9.78 -3.92
N SER A 337 14.36 -9.65 -5.19
CA SER A 337 15.27 -8.58 -5.65
C SER A 337 14.61 -7.20 -5.61
N ALA A 338 13.35 -7.10 -6.03
CA ALA A 338 12.58 -5.86 -5.94
C ALA A 338 12.37 -5.44 -4.47
N SER A 339 12.03 -6.38 -3.60
CA SER A 339 11.86 -6.13 -2.15
C SER A 339 13.17 -5.74 -1.48
N GLY A 340 14.29 -6.36 -1.86
CA GLY A 340 15.63 -5.99 -1.40
C GLY A 340 15.99 -4.55 -1.78
N LEU A 341 15.77 -4.15 -3.03
CA LEU A 341 15.98 -2.76 -3.48
C LEU A 341 15.03 -1.78 -2.78
N ALA A 342 13.77 -2.17 -2.55
CA ALA A 342 12.83 -1.34 -1.79
C ALA A 342 13.30 -1.14 -0.34
N ALA A 343 13.83 -2.16 0.32
CA ALA A 343 14.39 -2.01 1.67
C ALA A 343 15.57 -1.01 1.71
N LEU A 344 16.47 -1.09 0.72
CA LEU A 344 17.56 -0.11 0.57
C LEU A 344 17.02 1.30 0.33
N ALA A 345 16.07 1.45 -0.59
CA ALA A 345 15.44 2.72 -0.87
C ALA A 345 14.73 3.31 0.35
N ILE A 346 13.92 2.53 1.07
CA ILE A 346 13.26 2.97 2.31
C ILE A 346 14.29 3.49 3.32
N SER A 347 15.48 2.86 3.41
CA SER A 347 16.57 3.31 4.28
C SER A 347 17.28 4.60 3.84
N GLY A 348 16.99 5.11 2.63
CA GLY A 348 17.53 6.37 2.09
C GLY A 348 18.31 6.22 0.78
N ASP A 349 18.45 5.01 0.22
CA ASP A 349 19.20 4.80 -1.02
C ASP A 349 18.38 5.20 -2.25
N ALA A 350 18.58 6.45 -2.71
CA ALA A 350 17.96 6.98 -3.91
C ALA A 350 18.30 6.15 -5.17
N SER A 351 19.48 5.54 -5.24
CA SER A 351 19.91 4.76 -6.40
C SER A 351 19.20 3.41 -6.48
N ALA A 352 18.85 2.80 -5.35
CA ALA A 352 17.99 1.62 -5.32
C ALA A 352 16.56 1.93 -5.81
N ALA A 353 15.98 3.06 -5.39
CA ALA A 353 14.69 3.52 -5.92
C ALA A 353 14.75 3.80 -7.43
N SER A 354 15.85 4.40 -7.88
CA SER A 354 16.11 4.66 -9.30
C SER A 354 16.12 3.37 -10.13
N ALA A 355 16.80 2.34 -9.62
CA ALA A 355 16.90 1.05 -10.30
C ALA A 355 15.53 0.35 -10.41
N LEU A 356 14.67 0.47 -9.40
CA LEU A 356 13.28 -0.02 -9.47
C LEU A 356 12.50 0.69 -10.58
N ILE A 357 12.59 2.02 -10.66
CA ILE A 357 11.91 2.81 -11.71
C ILE A 357 12.40 2.42 -13.10
N GLU A 358 13.72 2.34 -13.30
CA GLU A 358 14.34 2.03 -14.59
C GLU A 358 14.00 0.61 -15.07
N ALA A 359 13.95 -0.35 -14.15
CA ALA A 359 13.57 -1.72 -14.46
C ALA A 359 12.05 -1.86 -14.67
N GLY A 360 11.25 -1.16 -13.86
CA GLY A 360 9.79 -1.25 -13.87
C GLY A 360 9.14 -0.57 -15.06
N GLY A 361 9.65 0.60 -15.46
CA GLY A 361 9.09 1.42 -16.54
C GLY A 361 8.79 0.64 -17.83
N PRO A 362 9.77 -0.07 -18.42
CA PRO A 362 9.58 -0.86 -19.63
C PRO A 362 9.02 -2.27 -19.39
N SER A 363 8.94 -2.72 -18.14
CA SER A 363 8.51 -4.08 -17.81
C SER A 363 7.01 -4.32 -18.04
N ARG A 364 6.64 -5.60 -18.14
CA ARG A 364 5.26 -6.08 -18.25
C ARG A 364 4.96 -7.08 -17.13
N ASP A 365 3.70 -7.44 -16.96
CA ASP A 365 3.33 -8.43 -15.96
C ASP A 365 3.90 -9.82 -16.27
N PRO A 366 4.27 -10.60 -15.23
CA PRO A 366 4.07 -10.32 -13.80
C PRO A 366 5.18 -9.47 -13.13
N ALA A 367 6.23 -9.10 -13.86
CA ALA A 367 7.36 -8.35 -13.32
C ALA A 367 6.96 -6.93 -12.88
N ARG A 368 6.15 -6.27 -13.71
CA ARG A 368 5.70 -4.90 -13.49
C ARG A 368 4.96 -4.74 -12.17
N ALA A 369 3.95 -5.58 -11.91
CA ALA A 369 3.21 -5.57 -10.64
C ALA A 369 4.13 -5.70 -9.40
N ALA A 370 5.11 -6.62 -9.44
CA ALA A 370 6.04 -6.79 -8.32
C ALA A 370 6.95 -5.56 -8.10
N ILE A 371 7.41 -4.92 -9.17
CA ILE A 371 8.24 -3.71 -9.08
C ILE A 371 7.40 -2.50 -8.65
N ALA A 372 6.17 -2.38 -9.13
CA ALA A 372 5.22 -1.35 -8.71
C ALA A 372 4.94 -1.46 -7.21
N LEU A 373 4.61 -2.64 -6.68
CA LEU A 373 4.41 -2.87 -5.25
C LEU A 373 5.65 -2.48 -4.42
N ALA A 374 6.84 -2.86 -4.87
CA ALA A 374 8.10 -2.47 -4.24
C ALA A 374 8.29 -0.94 -4.23
N LEU A 375 8.01 -0.26 -5.34
CA LEU A 375 8.09 1.20 -5.44
C LEU A 375 7.03 1.91 -4.60
N GLY A 376 5.81 1.38 -4.54
CA GLY A 376 4.73 1.87 -3.68
C GLY A 376 5.10 1.79 -2.20
N ALA A 377 5.71 0.68 -1.76
CA ALA A 377 6.24 0.57 -0.41
C ALA A 377 7.28 1.66 -0.11
N VAL A 378 8.18 1.97 -1.06
CA VAL A 378 9.12 3.10 -0.91
C VAL A 378 8.37 4.43 -0.79
N ALA A 379 7.36 4.67 -1.64
CA ALA A 379 6.58 5.90 -1.62
C ALA A 379 5.84 6.11 -0.29
N LEU A 380 5.24 5.06 0.26
CA LEU A 380 4.47 5.12 1.51
C LEU A 380 5.35 5.15 2.77
N ARG A 381 6.53 4.51 2.76
CA ARG A 381 7.41 4.42 3.93
C ARG A 381 8.52 5.47 3.93
N ASN A 382 8.89 6.04 2.78
CA ASN A 382 9.85 7.14 2.67
C ASN A 382 9.45 8.12 1.54
N THR A 383 8.32 8.80 1.74
CA THR A 383 7.79 9.79 0.78
C THR A 383 8.79 10.89 0.41
N PRO A 384 9.54 11.51 1.34
CA PRO A 384 10.51 12.55 0.98
C PRO A 384 11.57 12.06 -0.02
N LEU A 385 12.07 10.83 0.15
CA LEU A 385 12.99 10.24 -0.82
C LEU A 385 12.33 10.02 -2.18
N MET A 386 11.10 9.49 -2.20
CA MET A 386 10.38 9.26 -3.44
C MET A 386 10.20 10.56 -4.24
N LEU A 387 9.77 11.65 -3.59
CA LEU A 387 9.62 12.95 -4.25
C LEU A 387 10.96 13.46 -4.79
N LYS A 388 12.04 13.37 -4.00
CA LYS A 388 13.39 13.72 -4.44
C LYS A 388 13.83 12.91 -5.68
N VAL A 389 13.55 11.61 -5.70
CA VAL A 389 13.91 10.71 -6.81
C VAL A 389 13.11 11.06 -8.08
N LEU A 390 11.82 11.40 -7.94
CA LEU A 390 10.98 11.83 -9.06
C LEU A 390 11.43 13.18 -9.63
N GLU A 391 11.77 14.14 -8.78
CA GLU A 391 12.28 15.46 -9.20
C GLU A 391 13.62 15.38 -9.93
N SER A 392 14.42 14.35 -9.66
CA SER A 392 15.69 14.13 -10.35
C SER A 392 15.53 13.48 -11.73
N ARG A 393 14.32 13.10 -12.15
CA ARG A 393 14.09 12.40 -13.42
C ARG A 393 13.98 13.40 -14.58
N ALA A 394 14.58 13.05 -15.70
CA ALA A 394 14.31 13.73 -16.98
C ALA A 394 12.87 13.47 -17.46
N ASP A 395 12.40 12.22 -17.34
CA ASP A 395 11.00 11.84 -17.58
C ASP A 395 10.42 11.10 -16.35
N PRO A 396 9.56 11.75 -15.55
CA PRO A 396 8.96 11.15 -14.38
C PRO A 396 7.73 10.27 -14.70
N LYS A 397 7.19 10.30 -15.93
CA LYS A 397 5.91 9.65 -16.24
C LYS A 397 5.90 8.14 -15.98
N PRO A 398 6.92 7.35 -16.36
CA PRO A 398 6.92 5.91 -16.07
C PRO A 398 6.94 5.62 -14.57
N ALA A 399 7.64 6.44 -13.78
CA ALA A 399 7.68 6.30 -12.34
C ALA A 399 6.33 6.61 -11.69
N ILE A 400 5.67 7.70 -12.13
CA ILE A 400 4.34 8.07 -11.64
C ILE A 400 3.29 7.02 -12.03
N ALA A 401 3.38 6.45 -13.23
CA ALA A 401 2.49 5.35 -13.64
C ALA A 401 2.65 4.10 -12.76
N LEU A 402 3.91 3.70 -12.44
CA LEU A 402 4.16 2.61 -11.49
C LEU A 402 3.60 2.90 -10.10
N LEU A 403 3.65 4.16 -9.64
CA LEU A 403 3.04 4.55 -8.36
C LEU A 403 1.51 4.45 -8.41
N GLY A 404 0.88 4.82 -9.53
CA GLY A 404 -0.55 4.63 -9.74
C GLY A 404 -0.96 3.17 -9.62
N GLU A 405 -0.28 2.30 -10.36
CA GLU A 405 -0.50 0.85 -10.28
C GLU A 405 -0.24 0.30 -8.87
N ALA A 406 0.78 0.81 -8.19
CA ALA A 406 1.05 0.42 -6.82
C ALA A 406 -0.11 0.79 -5.89
N PHE A 407 -0.62 2.02 -5.96
CA PHE A 407 -1.69 2.50 -5.09
C PHE A 407 -3.03 1.82 -5.42
N ASP A 408 -3.24 1.40 -6.67
CA ASP A 408 -4.40 0.56 -7.04
C ASP A 408 -4.32 -0.85 -6.43
N MET A 409 -3.11 -1.38 -6.21
CA MET A 409 -2.90 -2.71 -5.62
C MET A 409 -2.73 -2.69 -4.09
N LEU A 410 -2.32 -1.56 -3.53
CA LEU A 410 -2.12 -1.39 -2.09
C LEU A 410 -3.47 -1.02 -1.44
N GLU A 411 -3.75 -1.60 -0.28
CA GLU A 411 -4.94 -1.30 0.53
C GLU A 411 -4.47 -0.58 1.81
N GLU A 412 -3.74 0.53 1.64
CA GLU A 412 -3.07 1.26 2.73
C GLU A 412 -3.66 2.68 2.87
N ASP A 413 -4.99 2.79 3.00
CA ASP A 413 -5.75 4.05 2.89
C ASP A 413 -5.16 5.21 3.72
N LEU A 414 -4.73 4.95 4.97
CA LEU A 414 -4.14 6.00 5.80
C LEU A 414 -2.74 6.42 5.29
N GLN A 415 -1.92 5.47 4.85
CA GLN A 415 -0.57 5.77 4.39
C GLN A 415 -0.61 6.50 3.04
N GLU A 416 -1.53 6.11 2.17
CA GLU A 416 -1.81 6.83 0.93
C GLU A 416 -2.28 8.26 1.21
N GLU A 417 -3.22 8.45 2.14
CA GLU A 417 -3.65 9.80 2.51
C GLU A 417 -2.49 10.64 3.08
N ARG A 418 -1.60 10.04 3.87
CA ARG A 418 -0.40 10.73 4.36
C ARG A 418 0.54 11.12 3.22
N PHE A 419 0.74 10.24 2.23
CA PHE A 419 1.48 10.55 1.01
C PHE A 419 0.82 11.72 0.26
N PHE A 420 -0.50 11.67 0.05
CA PHE A 420 -1.27 12.74 -0.61
C PHE A 420 -1.16 14.08 0.11
N VAL A 421 -1.25 14.09 1.43
CA VAL A 421 -1.10 15.31 2.25
C VAL A 421 0.28 15.91 2.07
N LEU A 422 1.34 15.10 2.09
CA LEU A 422 2.71 15.59 1.90
C LEU A 422 2.91 16.15 0.49
N VAL A 423 2.40 15.47 -0.54
CA VAL A 423 2.44 15.96 -1.92
C VAL A 423 1.68 17.28 -2.08
N ARG A 424 0.46 17.40 -1.52
CA ARG A 424 -0.33 18.64 -1.58
C ARG A 424 0.38 19.79 -0.87
N ARG A 425 0.94 19.57 0.31
CA ARG A 425 1.72 20.58 1.04
C ARG A 425 2.94 21.01 0.22
N GLY A 426 3.68 20.06 -0.35
CA GLY A 426 4.82 20.33 -1.21
C GLY A 426 4.44 21.11 -2.47
N TYR A 427 3.32 20.76 -3.11
CA TYR A 427 2.78 21.49 -4.25
C TYR A 427 2.60 22.97 -3.89
N TRP A 428 1.81 23.28 -2.86
CA TRP A 428 1.48 24.66 -2.49
C TRP A 428 2.66 25.47 -1.96
N ALA A 429 3.63 24.82 -1.32
CA ALA A 429 4.85 25.48 -0.83
C ALA A 429 5.88 25.77 -1.93
N ALA A 430 5.88 25.02 -3.03
CA ALA A 430 6.87 25.16 -4.10
C ALA A 430 6.56 26.33 -5.05
N PRO A 431 7.59 27.04 -5.57
CA PRO A 431 7.40 28.07 -6.60
C PRO A 431 6.71 27.51 -7.85
N GLU A 432 5.85 28.31 -8.49
CA GLU A 432 4.99 27.86 -9.60
C GLU A 432 5.76 27.23 -10.77
N SER A 433 6.94 27.74 -11.09
CA SER A 433 7.78 27.26 -12.19
C SER A 433 8.72 26.10 -11.83
N SER A 434 8.78 25.71 -10.55
CA SER A 434 9.73 24.72 -10.05
C SER A 434 9.42 23.29 -10.54
N THR A 435 10.47 22.47 -10.63
CA THR A 435 10.31 21.03 -10.91
C THR A 435 9.44 20.35 -9.85
N ALA A 436 9.62 20.67 -8.57
CA ALA A 436 8.82 20.15 -7.47
C ALA A 436 7.31 20.41 -7.67
N ARG A 437 6.91 21.63 -8.04
CA ARG A 437 5.51 21.97 -8.33
C ARG A 437 4.95 21.15 -9.49
N LYS A 438 5.73 20.97 -10.56
CA LYS A 438 5.34 20.17 -11.73
C LYS A 438 5.15 18.69 -11.38
N ILE A 439 6.09 18.10 -10.63
CA ILE A 439 6.02 16.70 -10.18
C ILE A 439 4.82 16.50 -9.26
N ALA A 440 4.65 17.36 -8.24
CA ALA A 440 3.52 17.24 -7.34
C ALA A 440 2.18 17.42 -8.07
N GLY A 441 2.10 18.32 -9.05
CA GLY A 441 0.92 18.47 -9.91
C GLY A 441 0.62 17.21 -10.74
N ALA A 442 1.65 16.59 -11.32
CA ALA A 442 1.50 15.35 -12.07
C ALA A 442 1.05 14.17 -11.18
N LEU A 443 1.55 14.09 -9.95
CA LEU A 443 1.10 13.11 -8.95
C LEU A 443 -0.37 13.32 -8.58
N ILE A 444 -0.77 14.56 -8.27
CA ILE A 444 -2.16 14.92 -7.95
C ILE A 444 -3.11 14.50 -9.09
N GLN A 445 -2.72 14.75 -10.34
CA GLN A 445 -3.52 14.38 -11.50
C GLN A 445 -3.59 12.87 -11.72
N THR A 446 -2.45 12.17 -11.63
CA THR A 446 -2.39 10.75 -12.00
C THR A 446 -2.96 9.84 -10.93
N LEU A 447 -2.78 10.18 -9.66
CA LEU A 447 -3.28 9.43 -8.51
C LEU A 447 -4.64 9.95 -8.01
N ASP A 448 -5.22 10.92 -8.72
CA ASP A 448 -6.61 11.39 -8.61
C ASP A 448 -7.04 11.92 -7.21
N PHE A 449 -6.15 12.59 -6.47
CA PHE A 449 -6.41 13.04 -5.08
C PHE A 449 -6.59 14.53 -4.83
#